data_AF-A0A956KT08-F1
#
_entry.id   AF-A0A956KT08-F1
#
_cell.length_a   1.000
_cell.length_b   1.000
_cell.length_c   1.000
_cell.angle_alpha   90.00
_cell.angle_beta   90.00
_cell.angle_gamma   90.00
#
_symmetry.space_group_name_H-M   'P 1'
#
loop_
_entity.id
_entity.type
_entity.pdbx_description
1 polymer ?
#
loop_
_entity_poly.entity_id
_entity_poly.type
_entity_poly.pdbx_seq_one_letter_code
_entity_poly.pdbx_strand_id
1 'polypeptide(L)'
;MLEVQTTVIGDGPRVLMLGAAGGVAGATLALLGQHRLGRALLPPGSELLLLDRALPAADGPQHVTPAGARWLAPRTIVSGEQLAGLIREHQVDEVIDLAEVGTYDCVEACAREGASFLNTAFDVWPHQHPPGSAQKVTMIRAQALFEPPDVDAGVHLLCMGMNPGL
;
A
#
# COMPACT_ATOMS: atom_id res chain seq x y z
N MET A 1 11.36 5.62 -34.03
CA MET A 1 11.82 4.32 -33.52
C MET A 1 11.85 4.46 -32.01
N LEU A 2 10.80 4.00 -31.33
CA LEU A 2 10.62 4.13 -29.89
C LEU A 2 11.40 3.00 -29.21
N GLU A 3 12.44 3.35 -28.46
CA GLU A 3 13.16 2.39 -27.62
C GLU A 3 12.23 1.96 -26.47
N VAL A 4 11.82 0.70 -26.51
CA VAL A 4 11.17 0.04 -25.37
C VAL A 4 12.28 -0.25 -24.36
N GLN A 5 12.40 0.59 -23.33
CA GLN A 5 13.26 0.30 -22.19
C GLN A 5 12.74 -0.96 -21.51
N THR A 6 13.44 -2.07 -21.72
CA THR A 6 13.20 -3.33 -21.02
C THR A 6 13.79 -3.16 -19.62
N THR A 7 12.93 -2.81 -18.66
CA THR A 7 13.33 -2.75 -17.25
C THR A 7 13.71 -4.15 -16.81
N VAL A 8 14.96 -4.34 -16.39
CA VAL A 8 15.42 -5.60 -15.81
C VAL A 8 14.59 -5.83 -14.54
N ILE A 9 13.72 -6.83 -14.58
CA ILE A 9 13.01 -7.32 -13.41
C ILE A 9 14.06 -7.94 -12.50
N GLY A 10 14.31 -7.36 -11.33
CA GLY A 10 15.14 -7.99 -10.31
C GLY A 10 14.42 -9.19 -9.70
N ASP A 11 15.16 -10.20 -9.23
CA ASP A 11 14.61 -11.36 -8.50
C ASP A 11 14.20 -11.00 -7.04
N GLY A 12 14.12 -9.71 -6.70
CA GLY A 12 13.73 -9.24 -5.38
C GLY A 12 12.21 -9.06 -5.24
N PRO A 13 11.72 -8.82 -4.00
CA PRO A 13 10.30 -8.65 -3.75
C PRO A 13 9.73 -7.43 -4.47
N ARG A 14 8.47 -7.54 -4.90
CA ARG A 14 7.69 -6.43 -5.45
C ARG A 14 6.74 -5.90 -4.40
N VAL A 15 6.95 -4.65 -4.02
CA VAL A 15 6.19 -3.98 -2.97
C VAL A 15 5.25 -2.97 -3.62
N LEU A 16 3.95 -3.03 -3.31
CA LEU A 16 2.95 -2.05 -3.74
C LEU A 16 2.65 -1.08 -2.61
N MET A 17 2.87 0.22 -2.83
CA MET A 17 2.47 1.28 -1.91
C MET A 17 1.18 1.94 -2.41
N LEU A 18 0.11 1.83 -1.64
CA LEU A 18 -1.16 2.53 -1.85
C LEU A 18 -1.13 3.90 -1.16
N GLY A 19 -1.68 4.93 -1.82
CA GLY A 19 -1.68 6.29 -1.28
C GLY A 19 -0.30 6.95 -1.40
N ALA A 20 0.46 6.59 -2.43
CA ALA A 20 1.86 6.97 -2.59
C ALA A 20 2.11 8.48 -2.73
N ALA A 21 1.09 9.29 -3.05
CA ALA A 21 1.16 10.75 -3.12
C ALA A 21 0.74 11.44 -1.80
N GLY A 22 0.33 10.67 -0.78
CA GLY A 22 -0.02 11.18 0.54
C GLY A 22 1.18 11.63 1.38
N GLY A 23 0.92 12.38 2.46
CA GLY A 23 1.97 12.93 3.32
C GLY A 23 2.80 11.85 4.03
N VAL A 24 2.16 10.80 4.53
CA VAL A 24 2.85 9.67 5.17
C VAL A 24 3.72 8.92 4.15
N ALA A 25 3.18 8.66 2.96
CA ALA A 25 3.93 8.03 1.88
C ALA A 25 5.13 8.88 1.46
N GLY A 26 4.97 10.20 1.32
CA GLY A 26 6.07 11.11 1.00
C GLY A 26 7.21 11.05 2.02
N ALA A 27 6.87 11.01 3.31
CA ALA A 27 7.86 10.85 4.38
C ALA A 27 8.55 9.47 4.32
N THR A 28 7.78 8.40 4.10
CA THR A 28 8.30 7.03 3.94
C THR A 28 9.23 6.93 2.74
N LEU A 29 8.84 7.45 1.57
CA LEU A 29 9.67 7.44 0.36
C LEU A 29 10.96 8.26 0.55
N ALA A 30 10.90 9.39 1.25
CA ALA A 30 12.10 10.15 1.60
C ALA A 30 13.04 9.33 2.49
N LEU A 31 12.52 8.61 3.49
CA LEU A 31 13.32 7.71 4.33
C LEU A 31 13.94 6.58 3.51
N LEU A 32 13.14 5.92 2.66
CA LEU A 32 13.59 4.83 1.79
C LEU A 32 14.67 5.29 0.80
N GLY A 33 14.57 6.50 0.25
CA GLY A 33 15.55 7.03 -0.70
C GLY A 33 16.80 7.62 -0.04
N GLN A 34 16.66 8.34 1.07
CA GLN A 34 17.70 9.22 1.60
C GLN A 34 18.36 8.70 2.89
N HIS A 35 17.64 7.93 3.71
CA HIS A 35 18.14 7.46 4.99
C HIS A 35 18.85 6.10 4.86
N ARG A 36 19.99 5.91 5.55
CA ARG A 36 20.78 4.67 5.48
C ARG A 36 19.97 3.44 5.89
N LEU A 37 19.24 3.53 7.00
CA LEU A 37 18.41 2.41 7.47
C LEU A 37 17.19 2.22 6.57
N GLY A 38 16.61 3.29 6.03
CA GLY A 38 15.48 3.20 5.11
C GLY A 38 15.85 2.49 3.82
N ARG A 39 17.00 2.83 3.23
CA ARG A 39 17.54 2.11 2.07
C ARG A 39 17.78 0.63 2.31
N ALA A 40 18.08 0.24 3.55
CA ALA A 40 18.29 -1.17 3.89
C ALA A 40 16.97 -1.97 3.98
N LEU A 41 15.82 -1.30 4.07
CA LEU A 41 14.50 -1.94 4.11
C LEU A 41 14.03 -2.42 2.73
N LEU A 42 14.64 -1.92 1.64
CA LEU A 42 14.41 -2.44 0.30
C LEU A 42 15.65 -3.24 -0.12
N PRO A 43 15.62 -4.58 -0.04
CA PRO A 43 16.72 -5.42 -0.49
C PRO A 43 17.12 -5.09 -1.94
N PRO A 44 18.41 -5.26 -2.31
CA PRO A 44 18.83 -5.13 -3.70
C PRO A 44 17.97 -6.01 -4.63
N GLY A 45 17.50 -5.43 -5.74
CA GLY A 45 16.63 -6.13 -6.70
C GLY A 45 15.13 -6.01 -6.40
N SER A 46 14.74 -5.40 -5.28
CA SER A 46 13.33 -5.12 -5.00
C SER A 46 12.78 -4.04 -5.94
N GLU A 47 11.50 -4.14 -6.25
CA GLU A 47 10.75 -3.15 -7.04
C GLU A 47 9.66 -2.52 -6.17
N LEU A 48 9.60 -1.19 -6.14
CA LEU A 48 8.57 -0.45 -5.41
C LEU A 48 7.56 0.16 -6.38
N LEU A 49 6.35 -0.36 -6.39
CA LEU A 49 5.23 0.09 -7.20
C LEU A 49 4.44 1.14 -6.43
N LEU A 50 4.32 2.34 -7.00
CA LEU A 50 3.65 3.48 -6.37
C LEU A 50 2.28 3.67 -7.00
N LEU A 51 1.23 3.58 -6.19
CA LEU A 51 -0.15 3.80 -6.64
C LEU A 51 -0.85 4.87 -5.82
N ASP A 52 -1.50 5.79 -6.52
CA ASP A 52 -2.42 6.76 -5.94
C ASP A 52 -3.53 7.08 -6.96
N ARG A 53 -4.58 7.77 -6.49
CA ARG A 53 -5.70 8.24 -7.32
C ARG A 53 -5.28 9.26 -8.37
N ALA A 54 -4.17 9.97 -8.13
CA ALA A 54 -3.58 10.95 -9.03
C ALA A 54 -2.05 10.89 -8.92
N LEU A 55 -1.36 11.22 -10.01
CA LEU A 55 0.09 11.41 -9.96
C LEU A 55 0.42 12.65 -9.12
N PRO A 56 1.59 12.68 -8.45
CA PRO A 56 2.08 13.90 -7.81
C PRO A 56 2.18 15.04 -8.82
N ALA A 57 1.85 16.26 -8.38
CA ALA A 57 1.98 17.44 -9.22
C ALA A 57 3.45 17.68 -9.58
N ALA A 58 3.74 17.97 -10.85
CA ALA A 58 5.10 18.22 -11.33
C ALA A 58 5.78 19.39 -10.61
N ASP A 59 4.98 20.35 -10.12
CA ASP A 59 5.45 21.59 -9.47
C ASP A 59 5.33 21.52 -7.93
N GLY A 60 5.01 20.35 -7.36
CA GLY A 60 4.92 20.13 -5.92
C GLY A 60 6.30 20.04 -5.24
N PRO A 61 6.35 19.95 -3.90
CA PRO A 61 7.60 19.64 -3.21
C PRO A 61 8.24 18.40 -3.84
N GLN A 62 9.55 18.45 -4.12
CA GLN A 62 10.26 17.41 -4.87
C GLN A 62 9.94 16.02 -4.30
N HIS A 63 9.12 15.26 -5.02
CA HIS A 63 8.79 13.89 -4.65
C HIS A 63 10.03 13.03 -4.87
N VAL A 64 10.65 12.62 -3.77
CA VAL A 64 11.78 11.69 -3.79
C VAL A 64 11.23 10.33 -4.23
N THR A 65 11.62 9.89 -5.42
CA THR A 65 11.34 8.53 -5.89
C THR A 65 12.59 7.70 -5.65
N PRO A 66 12.56 6.72 -4.72
CA PRO A 66 13.71 5.84 -4.48
C PRO A 66 14.16 5.11 -5.74
N ALA A 67 15.43 4.70 -5.79
CA ALA A 67 15.88 3.81 -6.86
C ALA A 67 15.08 2.50 -6.82
N GLY A 68 14.65 2.02 -7.99
CA GLY A 68 13.79 0.84 -8.09
C GLY A 68 12.30 1.11 -7.84
N ALA A 69 11.91 2.38 -7.61
CA ALA A 69 10.51 2.75 -7.52
C ALA A 69 9.95 3.25 -8.87
N ARG A 70 8.72 2.86 -9.20
CA ARG A 70 7.99 3.39 -10.36
C ARG A 70 6.52 3.63 -10.05
N TRP A 71 5.95 4.65 -10.68
CA TRP A 71 4.53 4.95 -10.61
C TRP A 71 3.74 4.02 -11.53
N LEU A 72 2.64 3.47 -10.99
CA LEU A 72 1.60 2.83 -11.77
C LEU A 72 0.67 3.89 -12.37
N ALA A 73 -0.15 3.47 -13.35
CA ALA A 73 -1.20 4.32 -13.87
C ALA A 73 -2.18 4.71 -12.74
N PRO A 74 -2.58 5.99 -12.61
CA PRO A 74 -3.48 6.43 -11.56
C PRO A 74 -4.77 5.62 -11.51
N ARG A 75 -5.15 5.20 -10.32
CA ARG A 75 -6.37 4.40 -10.10
C ARG A 75 -6.86 4.57 -8.67
N THR A 76 -8.17 4.64 -8.50
CA THR A 76 -8.81 4.51 -7.19
C THR A 76 -9.18 3.06 -6.95
N ILE A 77 -8.73 2.49 -5.84
CA ILE A 77 -9.14 1.16 -5.38
C ILE A 77 -10.37 1.30 -4.51
N VAL A 78 -11.44 0.59 -4.87
CA VAL A 78 -12.73 0.65 -4.18
C VAL A 78 -13.22 -0.70 -3.67
N SER A 79 -12.43 -1.76 -3.84
CA SER A 79 -12.74 -3.09 -3.30
C SER A 79 -11.48 -3.96 -3.17
N GLY A 80 -11.54 -5.00 -2.32
CA GLY A 80 -10.48 -6.00 -2.21
C GLY A 80 -10.23 -6.75 -3.52
N GLU A 81 -11.26 -7.00 -4.33
CA GLU A 81 -11.09 -7.68 -5.62
C GLU A 81 -10.23 -6.87 -6.61
N GLN A 82 -10.35 -5.55 -6.60
CA GLN A 82 -9.49 -4.69 -7.41
C GLN A 82 -8.04 -4.74 -6.95
N LEU A 83 -7.80 -4.82 -5.63
CA LEU A 83 -6.47 -5.01 -5.07
C LEU A 83 -5.90 -6.39 -5.46
N ALA A 84 -6.68 -7.46 -5.32
CA ALA A 84 -6.27 -8.80 -5.76
C ALA A 84 -5.90 -8.83 -7.25
N GLY A 85 -6.68 -8.13 -8.10
CA GLY A 85 -6.36 -7.95 -9.51
C GLY A 85 -4.99 -7.31 -9.72
N LEU A 86 -4.66 -6.25 -8.97
CA LEU A 86 -3.35 -5.60 -9.04
C LEU A 86 -2.21 -6.49 -8.54
N ILE A 87 -2.45 -7.24 -7.46
CA ILE A 87 -1.46 -8.17 -6.91
C ILE A 87 -1.10 -9.22 -7.97
N ARG A 88 -2.09 -9.80 -8.64
CA ARG A 88 -1.86 -10.74 -9.75
C ARG A 88 -1.19 -10.09 -10.96
N GLU A 89 -1.68 -8.92 -11.38
CA GLU A 89 -1.17 -8.19 -12.56
C GLU A 89 0.31 -7.85 -12.42
N HIS A 90 0.73 -7.44 -11.23
CA HIS A 90 2.10 -6.99 -10.98
C HIS A 90 2.94 -7.95 -10.16
N GLN A 91 2.43 -9.13 -9.83
CA GLN A 91 3.10 -10.13 -8.99
C GLN A 91 3.63 -9.51 -7.68
N VAL A 92 2.74 -8.84 -6.95
CA VAL A 92 3.06 -8.13 -5.71
C VAL A 92 3.23 -9.13 -4.58
N ASP A 93 4.35 -9.02 -3.85
CA ASP A 93 4.64 -9.84 -2.68
C ASP A 93 4.22 -9.15 -1.37
N GLU A 94 4.24 -7.82 -1.34
CA GLU A 94 3.92 -7.03 -0.15
C GLU A 94 3.11 -5.78 -0.52
N VAL A 95 2.10 -5.46 0.29
CA VAL A 95 1.29 -4.25 0.15
C VAL A 95 1.50 -3.36 1.37
N ILE A 96 1.90 -2.12 1.13
CA ILE A 96 1.97 -1.04 2.12
C ILE A 96 0.79 -0.11 1.87
N ASP A 97 -0.18 -0.13 2.77
CA ASP A 97 -1.37 0.70 2.70
C ASP A 97 -1.22 1.98 3.53
N LEU A 98 -1.18 3.10 2.81
CA LEU A 98 -1.20 4.47 3.32
C LEU A 98 -2.36 5.27 2.72
N ALA A 99 -3.38 4.57 2.20
CA ALA A 99 -4.56 5.13 1.59
C ALA A 99 -5.80 4.96 2.48
N GLU A 100 -6.89 5.63 2.11
CA GLU A 100 -8.20 5.42 2.74
C GLU A 100 -8.91 4.25 2.03
N VAL A 101 -8.62 3.02 2.45
CA VAL A 101 -9.20 1.78 1.89
C VAL A 101 -9.83 0.90 2.97
N GLY A 102 -10.67 -0.06 2.57
CA GLY A 102 -11.25 -1.02 3.51
C GLY A 102 -10.22 -2.07 3.93
N THR A 103 -9.68 -1.91 5.14
CA THR A 103 -8.59 -2.76 5.66
C THR A 103 -8.95 -4.25 5.63
N TYR A 104 -10.16 -4.61 6.06
CA TYR A 104 -10.59 -6.02 6.12
C TYR A 104 -10.51 -6.70 4.75
N ASP A 105 -11.18 -6.12 3.75
CA ASP A 105 -11.17 -6.62 2.37
C ASP A 105 -9.77 -6.65 1.76
N CYS A 106 -8.92 -5.67 2.11
CA CYS A 106 -7.55 -5.62 1.63
C CYS A 106 -6.69 -6.75 2.22
N VAL A 107 -6.84 -7.06 3.52
CA VAL A 107 -6.14 -8.18 4.17
C VAL A 107 -6.60 -9.51 3.56
N GLU A 108 -7.91 -9.71 3.39
CA GLU A 108 -8.46 -10.93 2.77
C GLU A 108 -7.93 -11.10 1.32
N ALA A 109 -7.91 -10.02 0.54
CA ALA A 109 -7.34 -10.03 -0.79
C ALA A 109 -5.85 -10.41 -0.78
N CYS A 110 -5.06 -9.81 0.12
CA CYS A 110 -3.63 -10.12 0.21
C CYS A 110 -3.39 -11.58 0.63
N ALA A 111 -4.09 -12.07 1.66
CA ALA A 111 -4.00 -13.44 2.13
C ALA A 111 -4.33 -14.44 1.02
N ARG A 112 -5.41 -14.20 0.28
CA ARG A 112 -5.84 -15.04 -0.83
C ARG A 112 -4.82 -15.11 -1.96
N GLU A 113 -4.18 -13.99 -2.29
CA GLU A 113 -3.15 -13.93 -3.33
C GLU A 113 -1.74 -14.26 -2.80
N GLY A 114 -1.57 -14.57 -1.51
CA GLY A 114 -0.29 -14.89 -0.88
C GLY A 114 0.63 -13.71 -0.60
N ALA A 115 0.11 -12.47 -0.68
CA ALA A 115 0.85 -11.25 -0.39
C ALA A 115 0.78 -10.87 1.10
N SER A 116 1.82 -10.21 1.60
CA SER A 116 1.83 -9.60 2.93
C SER A 116 1.15 -8.23 2.90
N PHE A 117 0.58 -7.80 4.03
CA PHE A 117 -0.11 -6.51 4.14
C PHE A 117 0.37 -5.72 5.35
N LEU A 118 0.68 -4.45 5.18
CA LEU A 118 1.04 -3.53 6.25
C LEU A 118 0.25 -2.24 6.11
N ASN A 119 -0.34 -1.75 7.20
CA ASN A 119 -0.97 -0.44 7.24
C ASN A 119 -0.67 0.33 8.53
N THR A 120 -1.05 1.61 8.55
CA THR A 120 -0.84 2.49 9.72
C THR A 120 -2.11 2.78 10.50
N ALA A 121 -3.28 2.50 9.93
CA ALA A 121 -4.58 2.66 10.57
C ALA A 121 -5.58 1.65 10.01
N PHE A 122 -6.55 1.23 10.82
CA PHE A 122 -7.66 0.41 10.33
C PHE A 122 -8.73 1.30 9.71
N ASP A 123 -9.01 1.15 8.43
CA ASP A 123 -10.02 1.93 7.71
C ASP A 123 -11.10 1.07 7.07
N VAL A 124 -12.18 1.75 6.70
CA VAL A 124 -13.35 1.19 6.01
C VAL A 124 -13.49 1.94 4.68
N TRP A 125 -14.16 1.32 3.71
CA TRP A 125 -14.30 1.95 2.41
C TRP A 125 -15.06 3.29 2.50
N PRO A 126 -14.52 4.40 1.95
CA PRO A 126 -15.13 5.73 2.09
C PRO A 126 -16.57 5.80 1.59
N HIS A 127 -16.92 5.03 0.56
CA HIS A 127 -18.25 5.02 -0.03
C HIS A 127 -19.30 4.27 0.80
N GLN A 128 -18.88 3.46 1.77
CA GLN A 128 -19.80 2.70 2.63
C GLN A 128 -20.37 3.55 3.78
N HIS A 129 -19.84 4.77 3.99
CA HIS A 129 -20.15 5.57 5.17
C HIS A 129 -20.32 7.07 4.85
N PRO A 130 -21.54 7.62 5.00
CA PRO A 130 -21.73 9.06 4.88
C PRO A 130 -21.01 9.82 6.01
N PRO A 131 -20.67 11.11 5.79
CA PRO A 131 -20.05 11.96 6.82
C PRO A 131 -20.84 11.95 8.14
N GLY A 132 -20.15 11.84 9.27
CA GLY A 132 -20.76 11.83 10.62
C GLY A 132 -21.06 10.45 11.21
N SER A 133 -20.63 9.37 10.57
CA SER A 133 -20.87 7.98 10.98
C SER A 133 -19.75 7.36 11.85
N ALA A 134 -18.95 8.18 12.55
CA ALA A 134 -17.78 7.74 13.31
C ALA A 134 -18.05 6.57 14.27
N GLN A 135 -19.20 6.55 14.96
CA GLN A 135 -19.60 5.42 15.81
C GLN A 135 -19.77 4.10 15.05
N LYS A 136 -20.27 4.13 13.81
CA LYS A 136 -20.40 2.93 12.96
C LYS A 136 -19.04 2.38 12.56
N VAL A 137 -18.08 3.27 12.25
CA VAL A 137 -16.70 2.88 11.95
C VAL A 137 -16.04 2.22 13.17
N THR A 138 -16.25 2.75 14.37
CA THR A 138 -15.73 2.14 15.62
C THR A 138 -16.33 0.76 15.88
N MET A 139 -17.62 0.57 15.63
CA MET A 139 -18.25 -0.75 15.79
C MET A 139 -17.73 -1.78 14.78
N ILE A 140 -17.51 -1.39 13.53
CA ILE A 140 -16.93 -2.27 12.50
C ILE A 140 -15.51 -2.68 12.88
N ARG A 141 -14.69 -1.71 13.33
CA ARG A 141 -13.35 -1.98 13.86
C ARG A 141 -13.39 -2.98 15.02
N ALA A 142 -14.34 -2.82 15.94
CA ALA A 142 -14.53 -3.76 17.04
C ALA A 142 -14.98 -5.15 16.58
N GLN A 143 -15.87 -5.24 15.60
CA GLN A 143 -16.33 -6.52 15.05
C GLN A 143 -15.18 -7.30 14.40
N ALA A 144 -14.34 -6.63 13.61
CA ALA A 144 -13.16 -7.24 12.98
C ALA A 144 -12.13 -7.78 13.99
N LEU A 145 -12.14 -7.31 15.25
CA LEU A 145 -11.30 -7.87 16.32
C LEU A 145 -11.83 -9.21 16.86
N PHE A 146 -13.14 -9.46 16.76
CA PHE A 146 -13.76 -10.70 17.22
C PHE A 146 -13.93 -11.74 16.11
N GLU A 147 -13.96 -11.28 14.85
CA GLU A 147 -14.03 -12.09 13.65
C GLU A 147 -12.92 -11.63 12.69
N PRO A 148 -11.64 -11.95 12.99
CA PRO A 148 -10.54 -11.56 12.12
C PRO A 148 -10.67 -12.25 10.76
N PRO A 149 -10.15 -11.63 9.67
CA PRO A 149 -10.10 -12.29 8.38
C PRO A 149 -9.27 -13.56 8.49
N ASP A 150 -9.69 -14.60 7.75
CA ASP A 150 -8.94 -15.86 7.69
C ASP A 150 -7.64 -15.62 6.90
N VAL A 151 -6.51 -15.75 7.57
CA VAL A 151 -5.18 -15.41 7.03
C VAL A 151 -4.29 -16.65 7.02
N ASP A 152 -4.42 -17.42 5.94
CA ASP A 152 -3.65 -18.65 5.72
C ASP A 152 -2.26 -18.41 5.10
N ALA A 153 -2.00 -17.20 4.58
CA ALA A 153 -0.76 -16.86 3.90
C ALA A 153 -0.38 -15.39 4.07
N GLY A 154 0.91 -15.09 3.93
CA GLY A 154 1.49 -13.75 4.10
C GLY A 154 1.69 -13.35 5.57
N VAL A 155 2.32 -12.20 5.77
CA VAL A 155 2.45 -11.56 7.09
C VAL A 155 1.62 -10.27 7.08
N HIS A 156 0.67 -10.17 8.01
CA HIS A 156 -0.26 -9.04 8.06
C HIS A 156 -0.04 -8.21 9.32
N LEU A 157 0.46 -6.99 9.16
CA LEU A 157 0.80 -6.07 10.24
C LEU A 157 -0.13 -4.85 10.20
N LEU A 158 -1.08 -4.81 11.13
CA LEU A 158 -2.10 -3.78 11.17
C LEU A 158 -1.75 -2.68 12.16
N CYS A 159 -2.12 -1.44 11.85
CA CYS A 159 -2.02 -0.30 12.75
C CYS A 159 -0.56 -0.01 13.21
N MET A 160 0.41 -0.17 12.30
CA MET A 160 1.85 0.00 12.54
C MET A 160 2.32 1.43 12.21
N GLY A 161 1.65 2.43 12.77
CA GLY A 161 2.02 3.83 12.66
C GLY A 161 2.76 4.36 13.89
N MET A 162 2.74 5.68 14.08
CA MET A 162 3.23 6.32 15.31
C MET A 162 2.24 6.16 16.47
N ASN A 163 0.94 6.29 16.21
CA ASN A 163 -0.14 6.01 17.15
C ASN A 163 -1.42 5.74 16.35
N PRO A 164 -1.90 4.48 16.29
CA PRO A 164 -1.35 3.28 16.93
C PRO A 164 -0.01 2.80 16.31
N GLY A 165 0.75 1.96 17.04
CA GLY A 165 1.85 1.14 16.48
C GLY A 165 3.16 1.11 17.29
N LEU A 166 3.73 2.29 17.56
CA LEU A 166 5.02 2.50 18.23
C LEU A 166 4.87 2.64 19.75
#